data_AF-A0A2K4ZKJ6-F1
#
_entry.id   AF-A0A2K4ZKJ6-F1
#
_cell.length_a   1.000
_cell.length_b   1.000
_cell.length_c   1.000
_cell.angle_alpha   90.00
_cell.angle_beta   90.00
_cell.angle_gamma   90.00
#
_symmetry.space_group_name_H-M   'P 1'
#
loop_
_entity.id
_entity.type
_entity.pdbx_description
1 polymer ?
#
loop_
_entity_poly.entity_id
_entity_poly.type
_entity_poly.pdbx_seq_one_letter_code
_entity_poly.pdbx_strand_id
1 'polypeptide(L)'
;MKVLKTGKSAGGVDIQIEEWSENYSFMPYGSTLAFYPKSKATHKGQFAPKAGESYRFSFEFPSNEEAEAAFTELESGNSTFTDYLKYWAGKPEYRDCI
;
A
#
# COMPACT_ATOMS: atom_id res chain seq x y z
N MET A 1 -8.31 1.87 12.44
CA MET A 1 -7.24 2.44 11.62
C MET A 1 -7.36 3.94 11.64
N LYS A 2 -6.22 4.62 11.77
CA LYS A 2 -6.10 6.08 11.59
C LYS A 2 -5.21 6.35 10.38
N VAL A 3 -5.53 7.35 9.57
CA VAL A 3 -4.65 7.80 8.48
C VAL A 3 -3.71 8.85 9.04
N LEU A 4 -2.40 8.64 8.91
CA LEU A 4 -1.37 9.58 9.39
C LEU A 4 -0.97 10.57 8.29
N LYS A 5 -0.86 10.10 7.05
CA LYS A 5 -0.39 10.89 5.91
C LYS A 5 -1.06 10.40 4.63
N THR A 6 -1.43 11.31 3.74
CA THR A 6 -1.95 11.01 2.41
C THR A 6 -1.13 11.72 1.34
N GLY A 7 -1.09 11.16 0.14
CA GLY A 7 -0.44 11.77 -1.02
C GLY A 7 -0.68 10.97 -2.28
N LYS A 8 0.11 11.27 -3.31
CA LYS A 8 0.09 10.55 -4.58
C LYS A 8 1.52 10.19 -4.96
N SER A 9 1.72 8.97 -5.47
CA SER A 9 2.98 8.64 -6.12
C SER A 9 3.17 9.46 -7.40
N ALA A 10 4.39 9.56 -7.90
CA ALA A 10 4.67 10.22 -9.18
C ALA A 10 3.90 9.61 -10.36
N GLY A 11 3.53 8.32 -10.27
CA GLY A 11 2.66 7.63 -11.23
C GLY A 11 1.16 7.96 -11.09
N GLY A 12 0.78 8.84 -10.16
CA GLY A 12 -0.60 9.29 -9.93
C GLY A 12 -1.46 8.37 -9.06
N VAL A 13 -0.87 7.34 -8.44
CA VAL A 13 -1.56 6.41 -7.54
C VAL A 13 -1.71 7.06 -6.16
N ASP A 14 -2.92 7.05 -5.61
CA ASP A 14 -3.15 7.51 -4.23
C ASP A 14 -2.44 6.57 -3.25
N ILE A 15 -1.68 7.15 -2.32
CA ILE A 15 -0.93 6.46 -1.28
C ILE A 15 -1.19 7.08 0.08
N GLN A 16 -1.12 6.27 1.14
CA GLN A 16 -1.28 6.77 2.50
C GLN A 16 -0.52 5.94 3.53
N ILE A 17 0.00 6.60 4.57
CA ILE A 17 0.52 5.93 5.76
C ILE A 17 -0.63 5.75 6.74
N GLU A 18 -0.84 4.51 7.15
CA GLU A 18 -1.89 4.11 8.07
C GLU A 18 -1.32 3.63 9.40
N GLU A 19 -2.10 3.87 10.45
CA GLU A 19 -1.81 3.46 11.80
C GLU A 19 -2.83 2.43 12.28
N TRP A 20 -2.30 1.28 12.69
CA TRP A 20 -3.06 0.08 13.04
C TRP A 20 -2.72 -0.49 14.42
N SER A 21 -1.69 -0.01 15.12
CA SER A 21 -1.27 -0.57 16.42
C SER A 21 -2.37 -0.48 17.49
N GLU A 22 -3.25 0.54 17.42
CA GLU A 22 -4.44 0.63 18.29
C GLU A 22 -5.47 -0.48 18.01
N ASN A 23 -5.50 -1.04 16.80
CA ASN A 23 -6.38 -2.14 16.43
C ASN A 23 -5.69 -3.51 16.60
N TYR A 24 -4.38 -3.55 16.39
CA TYR A 24 -3.56 -4.75 16.34
C TYR A 24 -2.23 -4.47 17.06
N SER A 25 -2.14 -4.86 18.33
CA SER A 25 -0.98 -4.54 19.20
C SER A 25 0.37 -5.10 18.73
N PHE A 26 0.37 -6.03 17.77
CA PHE A 26 1.57 -6.58 17.14
C PHE A 26 2.10 -5.74 15.98
N MET A 27 1.32 -4.78 15.47
CA MET A 27 1.74 -3.92 14.37
C MET A 27 2.56 -2.73 14.91
N PRO A 28 3.75 -2.45 14.35
CA PRO A 28 4.48 -1.24 14.70
C PRO A 28 3.68 0.00 14.30
N TYR A 29 3.82 1.07 15.09
CA TYR A 29 3.17 2.35 14.81
C TYR A 29 3.54 2.84 13.39
N GLY A 30 2.56 3.31 12.62
CA GLY A 30 2.72 3.99 11.33
C GLY A 30 3.48 3.19 10.28
N SER A 31 3.49 1.87 10.38
CA SER A 31 4.30 0.97 9.54
C SER A 31 3.64 0.55 8.23
N THR A 32 2.36 0.88 8.03
CA THR A 32 1.59 0.42 6.87
C THR A 32 1.53 1.52 5.81
N LEU A 33 2.04 1.24 4.61
CA LEU A 33 1.88 2.10 3.44
C LEU A 33 0.83 1.46 2.52
N ALA A 34 -0.34 2.09 2.40
CA ALA A 34 -1.43 1.63 1.55
C ALA A 34 -1.46 2.37 0.21
N PHE A 35 -1.93 1.67 -0.81
CA PHE A 35 -2.01 2.12 -2.20
C PHE A 35 -3.40 1.85 -2.76
N TYR A 36 -3.84 2.73 -3.65
CA TYR A 36 -5.17 2.67 -4.27
C TYR A 36 -5.10 2.79 -5.81
N PRO A 37 -4.42 1.87 -6.51
CA PRO A 37 -4.43 1.88 -7.97
C PRO A 37 -5.77 1.35 -8.53
N LYS A 38 -5.97 1.54 -9.83
CA LYS A 38 -6.94 0.73 -10.59
C LYS A 38 -6.36 -0.65 -10.84
N SER A 39 -7.11 -1.70 -10.53
CA SER A 39 -6.67 -3.08 -10.75
C SER A 39 -6.51 -3.39 -12.24
N LYS A 40 -5.45 -4.12 -12.60
CA LYS A 40 -5.24 -4.68 -13.94
C LYS A 40 -5.95 -6.02 -14.18
N ALA A 41 -6.33 -6.71 -13.11
CA ALA A 41 -6.91 -8.07 -13.17
C ALA A 41 -8.20 -8.18 -12.35
N THR A 42 -8.98 -9.23 -12.64
CA THR A 42 -10.19 -9.59 -11.88
C THR A 42 -9.98 -10.93 -11.19
N HIS A 43 -10.17 -10.95 -9.88
CA HIS A 43 -10.13 -12.17 -9.07
C HIS A 43 -11.52 -12.56 -8.57
N LYS A 44 -11.70 -13.85 -8.24
CA LYS A 44 -12.97 -14.37 -7.72
C LYS A 44 -13.15 -13.98 -6.25
N GLY A 45 -14.31 -13.40 -5.93
CA GLY A 45 -14.73 -13.11 -4.56
C GLY A 45 -15.52 -11.81 -4.49
N GLN A 46 -16.44 -11.70 -3.52
CA GLN A 46 -17.27 -10.50 -3.36
C GLN A 46 -16.45 -9.22 -3.12
N PHE A 47 -15.31 -9.36 -2.44
CA PHE A 47 -14.40 -8.28 -2.09
C PHE A 47 -13.04 -8.40 -2.78
N ALA A 48 -12.95 -9.20 -3.84
CA ALA A 48 -11.71 -9.37 -4.61
C ALA A 48 -11.53 -8.20 -5.60
N PRO A 49 -10.27 -7.85 -5.96
CA PRO A 49 -10.01 -6.83 -6.98
C PRO A 49 -10.70 -7.16 -8.31
N LYS A 50 -11.22 -6.13 -8.97
CA LYS A 50 -11.83 -6.21 -10.30
C LYS A 50 -11.14 -5.25 -11.26
N ALA A 51 -10.86 -5.71 -12.46
CA ALA A 51 -10.14 -4.93 -13.47
C ALA A 51 -10.84 -3.58 -13.72
N GLY A 52 -10.05 -2.50 -13.71
CA GLY A 52 -10.52 -1.12 -13.89
C GLY A 52 -11.09 -0.44 -12.63
N GLU A 53 -11.37 -1.19 -11.56
CA GLU A 53 -11.83 -0.64 -10.29
C GLU A 53 -10.66 -0.30 -9.37
N SER A 54 -10.82 0.73 -8.55
CA SER A 54 -9.86 1.04 -7.49
C SER A 54 -9.85 -0.09 -6.46
N TYR A 55 -8.67 -0.54 -6.06
CA TYR A 55 -8.53 -1.53 -5.01
C TYR A 55 -7.41 -1.15 -4.04
N ARG A 56 -7.51 -1.59 -2.79
CA ARG A 56 -6.48 -1.33 -1.77
C ARG A 56 -5.50 -2.51 -1.69
N PHE A 57 -4.21 -2.23 -1.78
CA PHE A 57 -3.15 -3.10 -1.26
C PHE A 57 -2.26 -2.32 -0.31
N SER A 58 -1.41 -3.02 0.44
CA SER A 58 -0.51 -2.38 1.38
C SER A 58 0.84 -3.09 1.48
N PHE A 59 1.82 -2.33 1.92
CA PHE A 59 3.11 -2.80 2.40
C PHE A 59 3.21 -2.63 3.90
N GLU A 60 3.73 -3.65 4.59
CA GLU A 60 4.03 -3.62 6.03
C GLU A 60 5.54 -3.50 6.22
N PHE A 61 5.97 -2.32 6.64
CA PHE A 61 7.36 -2.03 6.93
C PHE A 61 7.72 -2.39 8.38
N PRO A 62 9.02 -2.58 8.69
CA PRO A 62 9.46 -2.80 10.07
C PRO A 62 9.22 -1.61 11.01
N SER A 63 9.17 -0.38 10.49
CA SER A 63 8.99 0.84 11.27
C SER A 63 8.30 1.96 10.49
N ASN A 64 7.88 3.01 11.20
CA ASN A 64 7.31 4.21 10.59
C ASN A 64 8.33 4.96 9.72
N GLU A 65 9.59 5.01 10.13
CA GLU A 65 10.66 5.69 9.40
C GLU A 65 10.89 5.05 8.02
N GLU A 66 10.87 3.71 7.94
CA GLU A 66 10.98 3.01 6.66
C GLU A 66 9.75 3.27 5.76
N ALA A 67 8.54 3.32 6.33
CA ALA A 67 7.32 3.64 5.60
C ALA A 67 7.32 5.10 5.07
N GLU A 68 7.76 6.06 5.88
CA GLU A 68 7.91 7.47 5.48
C GLU A 68 8.98 7.67 4.40
N ALA A 69 10.10 6.97 4.50
CA ALA A 69 11.14 6.99 3.47
C ALA A 69 10.58 6.46 2.14
N ALA A 70 9.91 5.30 2.17
CA ALA A 70 9.28 4.75 0.96
C ALA A 70 8.21 5.68 0.38
N PHE A 71 7.37 6.29 1.22
CA PHE A 71 6.38 7.28 0.78
C PHE A 71 7.04 8.42 0.02
N THR A 72 8.14 8.98 0.56
CA THR A 72 8.85 10.13 -0.03
C THR A 72 9.49 9.78 -1.38
N GLU A 73 10.09 8.60 -1.49
CA GLU A 73 10.68 8.12 -2.75
C GLU A 73 9.62 7.87 -3.83
N LEU A 74 8.44 7.35 -3.44
CA LEU A 74 7.31 7.14 -4.35
C LEU A 74 6.68 8.45 -4.81
N GLU A 75 6.55 9.43 -3.91
CA GLU A 75 6.00 10.75 -4.20
C GLU A 75 6.93 11.55 -5.14
N SER A 76 8.24 11.48 -4.91
CA SER A 76 9.25 12.12 -5.77
C SER A 76 9.47 11.40 -7.11
N GLY A 77 9.07 10.13 -7.23
CA GLY A 77 9.28 9.31 -8.42
C GLY A 77 10.69 8.74 -8.55
N ASN A 78 11.48 8.80 -7.47
CA ASN A 78 12.78 8.15 -7.38
C ASN A 78 12.66 6.63 -7.27
N SER A 79 11.51 6.14 -6.80
CA SER A 79 11.18 4.71 -6.72
C SER A 79 9.77 4.42 -7.23
N THR A 80 9.50 3.14 -7.41
CA THR A 80 8.19 2.60 -7.77
C THR A 80 7.76 1.57 -6.73
N PHE A 81 6.46 1.27 -6.64
CA PHE A 81 5.98 0.30 -5.64
C PHE A 81 6.59 -1.10 -5.83
N THR A 82 7.06 -1.44 -7.05
CA THR A 82 7.71 -2.73 -7.32
C THR A 82 9.00 -2.92 -6.52
N ASP A 83 9.68 -1.83 -6.16
CA ASP A 83 10.92 -1.85 -5.37
C ASP A 83 10.67 -2.32 -3.91
N TYR A 84 9.41 -2.29 -3.46
CA TYR A 84 9.00 -2.62 -2.10
C TYR A 84 8.19 -3.93 -2.00
N LEU A 85 8.12 -4.74 -3.07
CA LEU A 85 7.33 -5.99 -3.10
C LEU A 85 7.67 -6.99 -1.98
N LYS A 86 8.87 -6.94 -1.40
CA LYS A 86 9.25 -7.75 -0.24
C LYS A 86 8.39 -7.49 1.00
N TYR A 87 7.78 -6.30 1.09
CA TYR A 87 6.89 -5.89 2.17
C TYR A 87 5.40 -6.15 1.88
N TRP A 88 5.08 -6.86 0.78
CA TRP A 88 3.70 -7.13 0.36
C TRP A 88 2.83 -7.76 1.47
N ALA A 89 1.81 -7.02 1.91
CA ALA A 89 0.88 -7.39 2.98
C ALA A 89 -0.53 -7.68 2.44
N GLY A 90 -0.60 -8.57 1.45
CA GLY A 90 -1.85 -8.98 0.82
C GLY A 90 -1.77 -10.39 0.26
N LYS A 91 -2.83 -10.84 -0.41
CA LYS A 91 -2.83 -12.14 -1.05
C LYS A 91 -1.83 -12.19 -2.21
N PRO A 92 -0.92 -13.18 -2.31
CA PRO A 92 0.09 -13.23 -3.37
C PRO A 92 -0.49 -13.22 -4.78
N GLU A 93 -1.67 -13.84 -4.98
CA GLU A 93 -2.36 -13.87 -6.27
C GLU A 93 -2.81 -12.50 -6.76
N TYR A 94 -2.96 -11.50 -5.88
CA TYR A 94 -3.38 -10.13 -6.26
C TYR A 94 -2.21 -9.26 -6.73
N ARG A 95 -1.00 -9.80 -6.85
CA ARG A 95 0.16 -9.05 -7.37
C ARG A 95 0.06 -8.75 -8.87
N ASP A 96 -0.77 -9.48 -9.60
CA ASP A 96 -1.07 -9.22 -11.01
C ASP A 96 -2.02 -8.02 -11.22
N CYS A 97 -2.60 -7.49 -10.13
CA CYS A 97 -3.50 -6.35 -10.16
C CYS A 97 -2.77 -5.00 -10.26
N ILE A 98 -1.45 -4.97 -10.02
CA ILE A 98 -0.61 -3.76 -9.95
C ILE A 98 0.30 -3.56 -11.14
#